data_AF-A0A396GZT3-F1
#
_entry.id   AF-A0A396GZT3-F1
#
_cell.length_a   1.000
_cell.length_b   1.000
_cell.length_c   1.000
_cell.angle_alpha   90.00
_cell.angle_beta   90.00
_cell.angle_gamma   90.00
#
_symmetry.space_group_name_H-M   'P 1'
#
loop_
_entity.id
_entity.type
_entity.pdbx_description
1 polymer ?
#
loop_
_entity_poly.entity_id
_entity_poly.type
_entity_poly.pdbx_seq_one_letter_code
_entity_poly.pdbx_strand_id
1 'polypeptide(L)'
;MILDRTIFPRSSINTTASDPEGKFLVLNVCIDMPPKVTSDGNWANHDQAAMPMQSTLPLLELQILTIFAITQCFHLILKRLGVPYFVSQIMAGLVLGPSLKFSKTWTGFKNILFPYGTEDVISVISLIGYAFFLFLTTVKMDFTMITRTGRKAWTIAFCSF
;
A
#
# COMPACT_ATOMS: atom_id res chain seq x y z
N MET A 1 -22.52 -25.91 15.42
CA MET A 1 -23.29 -24.65 15.44
C MET A 1 -22.50 -23.64 14.61
N ILE A 2 -22.72 -23.66 13.29
CA ILE A 2 -21.99 -22.81 12.33
C ILE A 2 -22.73 -21.48 12.29
N LEU A 3 -22.12 -20.45 12.86
CA LEU A 3 -22.68 -19.09 12.83
C LEU A 3 -22.47 -18.54 11.41
N ASP A 4 -23.56 -18.14 10.76
CA ASP A 4 -23.57 -17.34 9.55
C ASP A 4 -22.71 -16.08 9.78
N ARG A 5 -21.49 -16.07 9.24
CA ARG A 5 -20.44 -15.07 9.47
C ARG A 5 -20.16 -14.29 8.18
N THR A 6 -21.19 -13.74 7.56
CA THR A 6 -21.03 -12.78 6.47
C THR A 6 -21.13 -11.34 7.01
N ILE A 7 -19.98 -10.72 7.36
CA ILE A 7 -19.95 -9.31 7.83
C ILE A 7 -20.07 -8.30 6.69
N PHE A 8 -19.75 -8.68 5.45
CA PHE A 8 -19.94 -7.83 4.27
C PHE A 8 -20.93 -8.47 3.31
N PRO A 9 -22.24 -8.19 3.42
CA PRO A 9 -23.25 -8.79 2.54
C PRO A 9 -23.24 -8.22 1.12
N ARG A 10 -22.29 -7.35 0.75
CA ARG A 10 -22.15 -6.78 -0.60
C ARG A 10 -20.78 -6.11 -0.79
N SER A 11 -19.95 -6.65 -1.67
CA SER A 11 -18.96 -5.85 -2.39
C SER A 11 -19.40 -5.77 -3.86
N SER A 12 -19.69 -4.56 -4.33
CA SER A 12 -20.04 -4.28 -5.72
C SER A 12 -18.78 -3.87 -6.47
N ILE A 13 -18.18 -4.79 -7.23
CA ILE A 13 -17.05 -4.43 -8.09
C ILE A 13 -17.63 -3.82 -9.37
N ASN A 14 -17.44 -2.52 -9.56
CA ASN A 14 -17.89 -1.83 -10.77
C ASN A 14 -16.99 -2.25 -11.94
N THR A 15 -17.42 -3.29 -12.66
CA THR A 15 -16.62 -3.94 -13.71
C THR A 15 -16.88 -3.27 -15.05
N THR A 16 -16.78 -1.93 -15.12
CA THR A 16 -16.89 -1.19 -16.40
C THR A 16 -15.68 -1.40 -17.32
N ALA A 17 -14.62 -2.07 -16.85
CA ALA A 17 -13.40 -2.29 -17.61
C ALA A 17 -13.29 -3.66 -18.31
N SER A 18 -14.18 -4.62 -18.05
CA SER A 18 -14.00 -6.00 -18.55
C SER A 18 -15.24 -6.67 -19.15
N ASP A 19 -16.43 -6.07 -19.08
CA ASP A 19 -17.66 -6.70 -19.57
C ASP A 19 -18.63 -5.65 -20.19
N PRO A 20 -19.12 -5.84 -21.43
CA PRO A 20 -19.93 -4.85 -22.15
C PRO A 20 -21.40 -4.78 -21.69
N GLU A 21 -21.84 -5.58 -20.71
CA GLU A 21 -23.26 -5.66 -20.31
C GLU A 21 -23.63 -4.91 -19.01
N GLY A 22 -22.72 -4.17 -18.37
CA GLY A 22 -23.09 -3.27 -17.26
C GLY A 22 -23.74 -3.96 -16.05
N LYS A 23 -23.49 -5.26 -15.87
CA LYS A 23 -24.07 -6.07 -14.78
C LYS A 23 -23.21 -5.92 -13.51
N PHE A 24 -23.83 -5.46 -12.43
CA PHE A 24 -23.25 -5.49 -11.08
C PHE A 24 -23.16 -6.95 -10.61
N LEU A 25 -21.96 -7.54 -10.61
CA LEU A 25 -21.74 -8.83 -9.95
C LEU A 25 -21.66 -8.63 -8.44
N VAL A 26 -22.64 -9.19 -7.73
CA VAL A 26 -22.67 -9.24 -6.26
C VAL A 26 -21.87 -10.47 -5.82
N LEU A 27 -20.64 -10.25 -5.34
CA LEU A 27 -19.80 -11.33 -4.83
C LEU A 27 -19.96 -11.43 -3.30
N ASN A 28 -20.42 -12.59 -2.83
CA ASN A 28 -20.39 -12.93 -1.40
C ASN A 28 -18.95 -13.33 -1.04
N VAL A 29 -18.26 -12.47 -0.29
CA VAL A 29 -16.91 -12.75 0.19
C VAL A 29 -17.04 -13.42 1.56
N CYS A 30 -16.74 -14.72 1.62
CA CYS A 30 -16.65 -15.44 2.89
C CYS A 30 -15.28 -15.15 3.51
N ILE A 31 -15.28 -14.50 4.67
CA ILE A 31 -14.08 -14.29 5.47
C ILE A 31 -14.16 -15.24 6.66
N ASP A 32 -13.21 -16.17 6.75
CA ASP A 32 -13.12 -17.08 7.89
C ASP A 32 -12.63 -16.30 9.12
N MET A 33 -13.41 -16.34 10.20
CA MET A 33 -13.08 -15.69 11.48
C MET A 33 -12.84 -16.78 12.53
N PRO A 34 -11.78 -16.70 13.35
CA PRO A 34 -10.80 -15.62 13.48
C PRO A 34 -9.68 -15.66 12.41
N PRO A 35 -9.21 -14.49 11.93
CA PRO A 35 -8.08 -14.46 10.99
C PRO A 35 -6.82 -14.98 11.66
N LYS A 36 -6.16 -15.95 11.03
CA LYS A 36 -4.88 -16.49 11.51
C LYS A 36 -3.78 -15.44 11.34
N VAL A 37 -3.42 -14.79 12.45
CA VAL A 37 -2.34 -13.80 12.47
C VAL A 37 -0.98 -14.46 12.27
N THR A 38 -0.72 -15.57 12.95
CA THR A 38 0.52 -16.33 12.87
C THR A 38 0.39 -17.50 11.90
N SER A 39 1.43 -17.76 11.10
CA SER A 39 1.56 -19.04 10.42
C SER A 39 1.80 -20.12 11.47
N ASP A 40 1.19 -21.29 11.29
CA ASP A 40 1.36 -22.44 12.18
C ASP A 40 2.83 -22.98 12.17
N GLY A 41 3.71 -22.38 11.36
CA GLY A 41 5.15 -22.63 11.35
C GLY A 41 5.51 -23.93 10.65
N ASN A 42 6.80 -24.13 10.39
CA ASN A 42 7.31 -25.33 9.71
C ASN A 42 7.16 -26.62 10.54
N TRP A 43 6.82 -26.50 11.83
CA TRP A 43 6.71 -27.60 12.79
C TRP A 43 5.26 -28.01 13.08
N ALA A 44 4.27 -27.34 12.48
CA ALA A 44 2.89 -27.77 12.57
C ALA A 44 2.68 -29.05 11.77
N ASN A 45 1.84 -29.94 12.32
CA ASN A 45 1.52 -31.23 11.73
C ASN A 45 1.14 -31.04 10.24
N HIS A 46 1.77 -31.84 9.39
CA HIS A 46 1.71 -31.79 7.92
C HIS A 46 0.28 -31.93 7.34
N ASP A 47 -0.70 -32.22 8.21
CA ASP A 47 -2.10 -32.46 7.90
C ASP A 47 -2.95 -31.15 7.92
N GLN A 48 -2.39 -30.06 8.47
CA GLN A 48 -3.06 -28.74 8.62
C GLN A 48 -2.18 -27.58 8.13
N ALA A 49 -1.18 -27.85 7.29
CA ALA A 49 -0.33 -26.83 6.70
C ALA A 49 -1.14 -25.94 5.74
N ALA A 50 -1.87 -24.97 6.29
CA ALA A 50 -2.38 -23.86 5.52
C ALA A 50 -1.17 -23.19 4.84
N MET A 51 -1.29 -22.94 3.54
CA MET A 51 -0.26 -22.23 2.79
C MET A 51 0.12 -20.97 3.58
N PRO A 52 1.42 -20.72 3.88
CA PRO A 52 1.85 -19.61 4.74
C PRO A 52 1.41 -18.24 4.22
N MET A 53 1.00 -18.16 2.95
CA MET A 53 0.43 -16.97 2.31
C MET A 53 -0.99 -16.61 2.76
N GLN A 54 -1.67 -17.46 3.54
CA GLN A 54 -3.01 -17.16 4.08
C GLN A 54 -2.97 -16.46 5.45
N SER A 55 -1.81 -16.38 6.08
CA SER A 55 -1.64 -15.69 7.37
C SER A 55 -1.30 -14.21 7.17
N THR A 56 -1.88 -13.33 7.99
CA THR A 56 -1.74 -11.88 7.84
C THR A 56 -0.30 -11.38 8.06
N LEU A 57 0.43 -11.95 9.02
CA LEU A 57 1.80 -11.53 9.34
C LEU A 57 2.82 -11.79 8.21
N PRO A 58 2.97 -13.03 7.70
CA PRO A 58 3.92 -13.29 6.61
C PRO A 58 3.55 -12.59 5.30
N LEU A 59 2.25 -12.32 5.07
CA LEU A 59 1.81 -11.54 3.93
C LEU A 59 2.29 -10.07 4.00
N LEU A 60 2.20 -9.47 5.19
CA LEU A 60 2.71 -8.11 5.43
C LEU A 60 4.24 -8.05 5.29
N GLU A 61 4.96 -9.04 5.80
CA GLU A 61 6.42 -9.12 5.65
C GLU A 61 6.82 -9.23 4.18
N LEU A 62 6.17 -10.11 3.41
CA LEU A 62 6.40 -10.25 1.97
C LEU A 62 6.11 -8.94 1.22
N GLN A 63 5.05 -8.22 1.62
CA GLN A 63 4.71 -6.93 1.05
C GLN A 63 5.82 -5.89 1.27
N ILE A 64 6.35 -5.78 2.49
CA ILE A 64 7.46 -4.85 2.79
C ILE A 64 8.73 -5.23 2.02
N LEU A 65 9.09 -6.51 1.99
CA LEU A 65 10.26 -6.98 1.24
C LEU A 65 10.14 -6.68 -0.25
N THR A 66 8.96 -6.89 -0.82
CA THR A 66 8.68 -6.61 -2.22
C THR A 66 8.78 -5.11 -2.52
N ILE A 67 8.20 -4.26 -1.67
CA ILE A 67 8.30 -2.79 -1.80
C ILE A 67 9.77 -2.36 -1.74
N PHE A 68 10.54 -2.90 -0.80
CA PHE A 68 11.95 -2.59 -0.64
C PHE A 68 12.77 -3.02 -1.86
N ALA A 69 12.55 -4.24 -2.38
CA ALA A 69 13.25 -4.74 -3.57
C ALA A 69 12.97 -3.88 -4.80
N ILE A 70 11.71 -3.51 -5.03
CA ILE A 70 11.32 -2.62 -6.14
C ILE A 70 11.95 -1.24 -5.97
N THR A 71 11.89 -0.68 -4.76
CA THR A 71 12.49 0.62 -4.44
C THR A 71 14.00 0.60 -4.68
N GLN A 72 14.71 -0.47 -4.30
CA GLN A 72 16.13 -0.62 -4.56
C GLN A 72 16.44 -0.75 -6.04
N CYS A 73 15.64 -1.51 -6.80
CA CYS A 73 15.79 -1.61 -8.25
C CYS A 73 15.68 -0.24 -8.93
N PHE A 74 14.63 0.54 -8.59
CA PHE A 74 14.50 1.92 -9.08
C PHE A 74 15.62 2.82 -8.59
N HIS A 75 16.03 2.71 -7.33
CA HIS A 75 17.11 3.51 -6.79
C HIS A 75 18.43 3.28 -7.53
N LEU A 76 18.79 2.03 -7.86
CA LEU A 76 20.01 1.73 -8.63
C LEU A 76 19.97 2.36 -10.03
N ILE A 77 18.82 2.34 -10.68
CA ILE A 77 18.62 2.94 -12.02
C ILE A 77 18.70 4.48 -11.92
N LEU A 78 17.98 5.08 -10.96
CA LEU A 78 17.88 6.53 -10.80
C LEU A 78 19.14 7.16 -10.19
N LYS A 79 19.91 6.40 -9.39
CA LYS A 79 21.22 6.81 -8.89
C LYS A 79 22.18 7.11 -10.03
N ARG A 80 22.07 6.38 -11.15
CA ARG A 80 22.86 6.66 -12.36
C ARG A 80 22.48 7.98 -13.03
N LEU A 81 21.26 8.47 -12.79
CA LEU A 81 20.72 9.72 -13.32
C LEU A 81 20.88 10.92 -12.37
N GLY A 82 21.45 10.73 -11.16
CA GLY A 82 21.65 11.80 -10.19
C GLY A 82 20.37 12.30 -9.49
N VAL A 83 19.28 11.52 -9.57
CA VAL A 83 17.97 11.89 -8.99
C VAL A 83 17.97 11.63 -7.47
N PRO A 84 17.39 12.54 -6.65
CA PRO A 84 17.32 12.34 -5.20
C PRO A 84 16.50 11.09 -4.81
N TYR A 85 16.90 10.45 -3.71
CA TYR A 85 16.31 9.20 -3.20
C TYR A 85 14.78 9.25 -3.06
N PHE A 86 14.24 10.40 -2.66
CA PHE A 86 12.79 10.62 -2.50
C PHE A 86 11.98 10.29 -3.77
N VAL A 87 12.49 10.66 -4.95
CA VAL A 87 11.77 10.43 -6.22
C VAL A 87 11.69 8.95 -6.55
N SER A 88 12.70 8.16 -6.19
CA SER A 88 12.68 6.69 -6.40
C SER A 88 11.58 6.03 -5.57
N GLN A 89 11.31 6.53 -4.36
CA GLN A 89 10.24 6.02 -3.50
C GLN A 89 8.85 6.35 -4.06
N ILE A 90 8.64 7.57 -4.55
CA ILE A 90 7.37 7.96 -5.17
C ILE A 90 7.11 7.14 -6.45
N MET A 91 8.14 6.89 -7.26
CA MET A 91 8.04 6.04 -8.45
C MET A 91 7.72 4.58 -8.11
N ALA A 92 8.38 4.01 -7.10
CA ALA A 92 8.05 2.66 -6.62
C ALA A 92 6.59 2.58 -6.15
N GLY A 93 6.11 3.59 -5.41
CA GLY A 93 4.71 3.70 -4.98
C GLY A 93 3.72 3.80 -6.15
N LEU A 94 4.04 4.58 -7.18
CA LEU A 94 3.22 4.67 -8.40
C LEU A 94 3.11 3.33 -9.13
N VAL A 95 4.21 2.57 -9.18
CA VAL A 95 4.31 1.27 -9.85
C VAL A 95 3.56 0.17 -9.11
N LEU A 96 3.64 0.19 -7.78
CA LEU A 96 2.87 -0.70 -6.90
C LEU A 96 1.40 -0.31 -6.80
N GLY A 97 1.10 0.98 -7.02
CA GLY A 97 -0.26 1.50 -7.03
C GLY A 97 -1.13 0.92 -8.15
N PRO A 98 -2.46 1.05 -8.04
CA PRO A 98 -3.39 0.51 -9.02
C PRO A 98 -3.30 1.17 -10.42
N SER A 99 -2.50 2.23 -10.56
CA SER A 99 -2.38 3.05 -11.76
C SER A 99 -1.64 2.39 -12.93
N LEU A 100 -0.77 1.41 -12.68
CA LEU A 100 -0.03 0.72 -13.75
C LEU A 100 -0.59 -0.69 -14.01
N LYS A 101 -1.62 -0.78 -14.87
CA LYS A 101 -2.18 -2.06 -15.37
C LYS A 101 -1.43 -2.57 -16.61
N PHE A 102 -0.11 -2.36 -16.69
CA PHE A 102 0.65 -2.55 -17.94
C PHE A 102 0.87 -4.02 -18.33
N SER A 103 0.69 -5.01 -17.43
CA SER A 103 0.90 -6.42 -17.77
C SER A 103 -0.04 -7.37 -17.00
N LYS A 104 -0.61 -8.36 -17.69
CA LYS A 104 -1.45 -9.41 -17.08
C LYS A 104 -0.73 -10.17 -15.97
N THR A 105 0.59 -10.36 -16.11
CA THR A 105 1.43 -11.01 -15.08
C THR A 105 1.56 -10.16 -13.82
N TRP A 106 1.64 -8.83 -13.98
CA TRP A 106 1.71 -7.88 -12.86
C TRP A 106 0.39 -7.83 -12.07
N THR A 107 -0.74 -7.95 -12.76
CA THR A 107 -2.06 -8.03 -12.12
C THR A 107 -2.19 -9.25 -11.21
N GLY A 108 -1.66 -10.41 -11.63
CA GLY A 108 -1.64 -11.62 -10.78
C GLY A 108 -0.79 -11.45 -9.52
N PHE A 109 0.41 -10.88 -9.66
CA PHE A 109 1.29 -10.60 -8.53
C PHE A 109 0.66 -9.58 -7.55
N LYS A 110 0.00 -8.54 -8.07
CA LYS A 110 -0.69 -7.55 -7.25
C LYS A 110 -1.87 -8.12 -6.46
N ASN A 111 -2.63 -9.05 -7.05
CA ASN A 111 -3.74 -9.72 -6.35
C ASN A 111 -3.28 -10.62 -5.20
N ILE A 112 -2.07 -11.18 -5.31
CA ILE A 112 -1.45 -11.98 -4.24
C ILE A 112 -0.89 -11.08 -3.14
N LEU A 113 -0.31 -9.93 -3.51
CA LEU A 113 0.32 -9.00 -2.57
C LEU A 113 -0.69 -8.11 -1.84
N PHE A 114 -1.82 -7.80 -2.47
CA PHE A 114 -2.90 -6.97 -1.92
C PHE A 114 -4.25 -7.69 -2.02
N PRO A 115 -4.52 -8.67 -1.13
CA PRO A 115 -5.85 -9.25 -1.02
C PRO A 115 -6.86 -8.21 -0.51
N TYR A 116 -8.14 -8.44 -0.80
CA TYR A 116 -9.23 -7.59 -0.35
C TYR A 116 -9.21 -7.42 1.18
N GLY A 117 -9.13 -6.18 1.66
CA GLY A 117 -9.07 -5.81 3.09
C GLY A 117 -7.73 -5.26 3.58
N THR A 118 -6.63 -5.45 2.84
CA THR A 118 -5.32 -4.87 3.23
C THR A 118 -5.22 -3.36 2.97
N GLU A 119 -6.05 -2.83 2.06
CA GLU A 119 -6.07 -1.40 1.69
C GLU A 119 -6.36 -0.49 2.89
N ASP A 120 -7.30 -0.88 3.76
CA ASP A 120 -7.65 -0.11 4.95
C ASP A 120 -6.49 -0.07 5.96
N VAL A 121 -5.80 -1.20 6.16
CA VAL A 121 -4.66 -1.30 7.08
C VAL A 121 -3.50 -0.41 6.61
N ILE A 122 -3.20 -0.42 5.32
CA ILE A 122 -2.15 0.42 4.72
C ILE A 122 -2.52 1.90 4.83
N SER A 123 -3.80 2.25 4.68
CA SER A 123 -4.29 3.62 4.80
C SER A 123 -4.04 4.20 6.19
N VAL A 124 -4.38 3.46 7.25
CA VAL A 124 -4.15 3.87 8.65
C VAL A 124 -2.66 4.02 8.93
N ILE A 125 -1.84 3.05 8.50
CA ILE A 125 -0.38 3.10 8.68
C ILE A 125 0.22 4.30 7.94
N SER A 126 -0.27 4.60 6.73
CA SER A 126 0.20 5.73 5.93
C SER A 126 -0.13 7.06 6.59
N LEU A 127 -1.34 7.19 7.17
CA LEU A 127 -1.74 8.39 7.89
C LEU A 127 -0.85 8.64 9.12
N ILE A 128 -0.59 7.58 9.90
CA ILE A 128 0.30 7.64 11.07
C ILE A 128 1.73 7.99 10.64
N GLY A 129 2.25 7.32 9.61
CA GLY A 129 3.60 7.56 9.09
C GLY A 129 3.77 8.98 8.55
N TYR A 130 2.77 9.49 7.84
CA TYR A 130 2.75 10.87 7.35
C TYR A 130 2.70 11.89 8.49
N ALA A 131 1.89 11.64 9.51
CA ALA A 131 1.85 12.49 10.70
C ALA A 131 3.21 12.55 11.40
N PHE A 132 3.89 11.41 11.57
CA PHE A 132 5.26 11.38 12.11
C PHE A 132 6.28 12.07 11.20
N PHE A 133 6.18 11.90 9.88
CA PHE A 133 7.06 12.56 8.93
C PHE A 133 6.92 14.10 9.00
N LEU A 134 5.69 14.60 9.03
CA LEU A 134 5.42 16.03 9.22
C LEU A 134 5.92 16.53 10.56
N PHE A 135 5.73 15.75 11.62
CA PHE A 135 6.22 16.09 12.95
C PHE A 135 7.75 16.24 12.94
N LEU A 136 8.49 15.25 12.43
CA LEU A 136 9.95 15.30 12.35
C LEU A 136 10.44 16.43 11.45
N THR A 137 9.77 16.67 10.32
CA THR A 137 10.11 17.76 9.40
C THR A 137 9.90 19.12 10.06
N THR A 138 8.79 19.29 10.78
CA THR A 138 8.47 20.51 11.53
C THR A 138 9.47 20.76 12.65
N VAL A 139 9.83 19.73 13.43
CA VAL A 139 10.79 19.85 14.54
C VAL A 139 12.22 20.13 14.05
N LYS A 140 12.61 19.56 12.89
CA LYS A 140 13.93 19.77 12.30
C LYS A 140 14.05 21.11 11.56
N MET A 141 12.94 21.72 11.14
CA MET A 141 12.95 23.02 10.49
C MET A 141 13.30 24.13 11.48
N ASP A 142 14.39 24.84 11.21
CA ASP A 142 14.78 26.03 11.96
C ASP A 142 13.85 27.21 11.60
N PHE A 143 12.98 27.60 12.54
CA PHE A 143 12.05 28.73 12.37
C PHE A 143 12.77 30.09 12.20
N THR A 144 14.01 30.22 12.67
CA THR A 144 14.79 31.46 12.57
C THR A 144 15.18 31.73 11.12
N MET A 145 15.51 30.70 10.35
CA MET A 145 15.76 30.84 8.91
C MET A 145 14.50 31.29 8.16
N ILE A 146 13.34 30.72 8.51
CA ILE A 146 12.04 31.04 7.89
C ILE A 146 11.64 32.50 8.16
N THR A 147 11.80 32.99 9.38
CA THR A 147 11.45 34.38 9.72
C THR A 147 12.35 35.42 9.04
N ARG A 148 13.64 35.11 8.81
CA ARG A 148 14.58 36.03 8.16
C ARG A 148 14.39 36.14 6.64
N THR A 149 14.07 35.03 5.96
CA THR A 149 13.71 35.02 4.53
C THR A 149 12.23 35.25 4.27
N GLY A 150 11.39 35.18 5.32
CA GLY A 150 9.93 35.21 5.24
C GLY A 150 9.36 36.46 4.59
N ARG A 151 9.93 37.66 4.82
CA ARG A 151 9.45 38.89 4.18
C ARG A 151 9.55 38.85 2.64
N LYS A 152 10.58 38.23 2.08
CA LYS A 152 10.75 38.06 0.63
C LYS A 152 9.92 36.87 0.09
N ALA A 153 9.79 35.81 0.89
CA ALA A 153 8.94 34.67 0.55
C ALA A 153 7.45 35.06 0.49
N TRP A 154 7.00 35.95 1.38
CA TRP A 154 5.63 36.45 1.41
C TRP A 154 5.26 37.20 0.13
N THR A 155 6.16 38.08 -0.36
CA THR A 155 5.93 38.78 -1.64
C THR A 155 5.86 37.82 -2.83
N ILE A 156 6.64 36.74 -2.83
CA ILE A 156 6.58 35.71 -3.89
C ILE A 156 5.29 34.90 -3.80
N ALA A 157 4.86 34.56 -2.58
CA ALA A 157 3.60 33.84 -2.35
C ALA A 157 2.38 34.66 -2.80
N PHE A 158 2.33 35.96 -2.49
CA PHE A 158 1.26 36.84 -2.94
C PHE A 158 1.28 37.15 -4.45
N CYS A 159 2.46 37.16 -5.10
CA CYS A 159 2.54 37.33 -6.56
C CYS A 159 2.24 36.05 -7.34
N SER A 160 2.37 34.87 -6.71
CA SER A 160 2.16 33.57 -7.36
C SER A 160 0.71 33.06 -7.26
N PHE A 161 -0.11 33.69 -6.42
CA PHE A 161 -1.54 33.43 -6.28
C PHE A 161 -2.33 34.36 -7.20
#